data_AF-A0A0F9M0C1-F1
#
_entry.id   AF-A0A0F9M0C1-F1
#
_cell.length_a   1.000
_cell.length_b   1.000
_cell.length_c   1.000
_cell.angle_alpha   90.00
_cell.angle_beta   90.00
_cell.angle_gamma   90.00
#
_symmetry.space_group_name_H-M   'P 1'
#
loop_
_entity.id
_entity.type
_entity.pdbx_description
1 polymer ?
#
loop_
_entity_poly.entity_id
_entity_poly.type
_entity_poly.pdbx_seq_one_letter_code
_entity_poly.pdbx_strand_id
1 'polypeptide(L)' 'MNYEEFEETHMVSGSLSHDPAALEDLAKGKNTSPLILTELSKDESRIVRHYVATNPNTSSKVLTILSE' A
#
# COMPACT_ATOMS: atom_id res chain seq x y z
N MET A 1 5.64 23.63 10.78
CA MET A 1 5.08 23.11 9.52
C MET A 1 5.77 21.79 9.31
N ASN A 2 5.03 20.71 9.51
CA ASN A 2 5.58 19.39 9.74
C ASN A 2 5.61 18.71 8.38
N TYR A 3 6.79 18.33 7.91
CA TYR A 3 7.01 17.73 6.59
C TYR A 3 6.33 16.34 6.41
N GLU A 4 5.65 15.85 7.44
CA GLU A 4 4.98 14.53 7.44
C GLU A 4 3.55 14.58 6.89
N GLU A 5 2.93 15.76 6.77
CA GLU A 5 1.50 15.87 6.42
C GLU A 5 1.25 16.05 4.91
N PHE A 6 2.31 16.29 4.12
CA PHE A 6 2.19 16.59 2.68
C PHE A 6 2.28 15.38 1.75
N GLU A 7 2.71 14.21 2.23
CA GLU A 7 2.83 12.98 1.42
C GLU A 7 1.56 12.13 1.43
N GLU A 8 0.65 12.27 2.42
CA GLU A 8 -0.55 11.43 2.52
C GLU A 8 -1.65 11.77 1.50
N THR A 9 -1.67 12.98 0.94
CA THR A 9 -2.81 13.48 0.15
C THR A 9 -2.67 13.33 -1.36
N HIS A 10 -1.50 12.99 -1.90
CA HIS A 10 -1.28 12.90 -3.35
C HIS A 10 -1.37 11.48 -3.95
N MET A 11 -1.54 10.43 -3.14
CA MET A 11 -1.64 9.04 -3.64
C MET A 11 -3.07 8.49 -3.72
N VAL A 12 -4.07 9.22 -3.18
CA VAL A 12 -5.44 8.71 -3.03
C VAL A 12 -6.27 8.81 -4.33
N SER A 13 -5.78 9.46 -5.38
CA SER A 13 -6.53 9.58 -6.64
C SER A 13 -6.14 8.49 -7.65
N GLY A 14 -6.76 7.30 -7.54
CA GLY A 14 -7.15 6.44 -8.66
C GLY A 14 -6.09 5.92 -9.65
N SER A 15 -4.80 6.16 -9.43
CA SER A 15 -3.71 5.67 -10.28
C SER A 15 -2.48 5.51 -9.42
N LEU A 16 -2.50 4.48 -8.57
CA LEU A 16 -1.26 3.88 -8.08
C LEU A 16 -0.37 3.66 -9.32
N SER A 17 0.87 4.16 -9.27
CA SER A 17 1.78 4.20 -10.41
C SER A 17 1.84 2.86 -11.14
N HIS A 18 1.82 2.85 -12.48
CA HIS A 18 2.07 1.62 -13.25
C HIS A 18 3.52 1.11 -13.12
N ASP A 19 4.38 1.85 -12.41
CA ASP A 19 5.72 1.40 -12.09
C ASP A 19 5.68 0.37 -10.94
N PRO A 20 5.99 -0.91 -11.21
CA PRO A 20 5.98 -1.95 -10.19
C PRO A 20 6.93 -1.64 -9.03
N ALA A 21 8.05 -0.97 -9.28
CA ALA A 21 9.04 -0.67 -8.24
C ALA A 21 8.46 0.28 -7.19
N ALA A 22 7.75 1.32 -7.62
CA ALA A 22 7.11 2.27 -6.73
C ALA A 22 5.99 1.62 -5.89
N LEU A 23 5.23 0.68 -6.46
CA LEU A 23 4.20 -0.07 -5.73
C LEU A 23 4.80 -1.01 -4.69
N GLU A 24 5.91 -1.66 -5.01
CA GLU A 24 6.65 -2.47 -4.05
C GLU A 24 7.21 -1.65 -2.89
N ASP A 25 7.77 -0.48 -3.17
CA ASP A 25 8.33 0.40 -2.15
C ASP A 25 7.23 0.92 -1.21
N LEU A 26 6.07 1.28 -1.75
CA LEU A 26 4.89 1.61 -0.95
C LEU A 26 4.42 0.42 -0.12
N ALA A 27 4.33 -0.77 -0.70
CA ALA A 27 3.91 -1.96 0.02
C ALA A 27 4.88 -2.35 1.16
N LYS A 28 6.19 -2.08 1.01
CA LYS A 28 7.21 -2.27 2.05
C LYS A 28 7.24 -1.15 3.09
N GLY A 29 6.70 0.03 2.76
CA GLY A 29 6.81 1.23 3.57
C GLY A 29 6.17 1.07 4.96
N LYS A 30 6.98 1.28 6.01
CA LYS A 30 6.51 1.22 7.41
C LYS A 30 5.63 2.38 7.84
N ASN A 31 5.47 3.40 6.99
CA ASN A 31 4.58 4.54 7.20
C ASN A 31 3.43 4.54 6.19
N THR A 32 3.30 3.49 5.38
CA THR A 32 2.23 3.39 4.39
C THR A 32 0.90 3.24 5.10
N SER A 33 -0.06 4.09 4.72
CA SER A 33 -1.35 4.14 5.37
C SER A 33 -2.17 2.87 5.09
N PRO A 34 -3.08 2.47 6.00
CA PRO A 34 -3.98 1.33 5.78
C PRO A 34 -4.83 1.45 4.51
N LEU A 35 -5.16 2.68 4.08
CA LEU A 35 -5.91 2.92 2.86
C LEU A 35 -5.09 2.52 1.62
N ILE A 36 -3.83 2.95 1.55
CA ILE A 36 -2.92 2.60 0.44
C ILE A 36 -2.68 1.08 0.42
N LEU A 37 -2.44 0.47 1.58
CA LEU A 37 -2.28 -0.98 1.71
C LEU A 37 -3.53 -1.75 1.26
N THR A 38 -4.73 -1.20 1.49
CA THR A 38 -5.99 -1.78 1.00
C THR A 38 -6.06 -1.78 -0.52
N GLU A 39 -5.65 -0.69 -1.18
CA GLU A 39 -5.65 -0.63 -2.64
C GLU A 39 -4.58 -1.53 -3.25
N LEU A 40 -3.35 -1.54 -2.69
CA LEU A 40 -2.27 -2.43 -3.11
C LEU A 40 -2.59 -3.92 -2.90
N SER A 41 -3.48 -4.26 -1.95
CA SER A 41 -3.89 -5.65 -1.75
C SER A 41 -4.64 -6.25 -2.94
N LYS A 42 -5.19 -5.40 -3.81
CA LYS A 42 -5.91 -5.79 -5.03
C LYS A 42 -5.02 -5.77 -6.27
N ASP A 43 -3.75 -5.36 -6.13
CA ASP A 43 -2.80 -5.27 -7.23
C ASP A 43 -2.60 -6.64 -7.89
N GLU A 44 -2.43 -6.67 -9.22
CA GLU A 44 -2.26 -7.92 -9.98
C GLU A 44 -0.93 -8.61 -9.65
N SER A 45 0.10 -7.85 -9.27
CA SER A 45 1.41 -8.35 -8.90
C SER A 45 1.37 -9.09 -7.57
N ARG A 46 1.70 -10.39 -7.63
CA ARG A 46 1.85 -11.22 -6.43
C ARG A 46 2.96 -10.70 -5.51
N ILE A 47 3.97 -10.02 -6.05
CA ILE A 47 5.07 -9.43 -5.28
C ILE A 47 4.56 -8.27 -4.43
N VAL A 48 3.76 -7.37 -5.03
CA VAL A 48 3.12 -6.26 -4.32
C VAL A 48 2.21 -6.80 -3.20
N ARG A 49 1.32 -7.75 -3.52
CA ARG A 49 0.44 -8.38 -2.51
C ARG A 49 1.20 -9.08 -1.38
N HIS A 50 2.34 -9.71 -1.69
CA HIS A 50 3.21 -10.30 -0.68
C HIS A 50 3.76 -9.25 0.29
N TYR A 51 4.28 -8.12 -0.23
CA TYR A 51 4.77 -7.05 0.62
C TYR A 51 3.68 -6.44 1.48
N VAL A 52 2.47 -6.25 0.92
CA VAL A 52 1.30 -5.83 1.70
C VAL A 52 1.05 -6.82 2.84
N ALA A 53 1.02 -8.13 2.59
CA ALA A 53 0.79 -9.13 3.65
C ALA A 53 1.84 -9.09 4.77
N THR A 54 3.09 -8.78 4.43
CA THR A 54 4.21 -8.74 5.38
C THR A 54 4.42 -7.38 6.05
N ASN A 55 3.69 -6.34 5.63
CA ASN A 55 3.82 -5.02 6.20
C ASN A 55 3.23 -4.97 7.61
N PRO A 56 3.96 -4.47 8.62
CA PRO A 56 3.50 -4.44 10.01
C PRO A 56 2.25 -3.56 10.25
N ASN A 57 1.97 -2.60 9.35
CA ASN A 57 0.77 -1.77 9.41
C ASN A 57 -0.45 -2.40 8.73
N THR A 58 -0.29 -3.57 8.12
CA THR A 58 -1.40 -4.26 7.44
C THR A 58 -2.38 -4.77 8.46
N SER A 59 -3.57 -4.17 8.45
CA SER A 59 -4.67 -4.56 9.31
C SER A 59 -5.21 -5.94 8.95
N SER A 60 -5.87 -6.61 9.91
CA SER A 60 -6.55 -7.89 9.68
C SER A 60 -7.58 -7.82 8.55
N LYS A 61 -8.26 -6.68 8.37
CA LYS A 61 -9.20 -6.45 7.27
C LYS A 61 -8.52 -6.55 5.90
N VAL A 62 -7.31 -6.00 5.76
CA VAL A 62 -6.55 -6.08 4.50
C VAL A 62 -6.04 -7.51 4.28
N LEU A 63 -5.64 -8.22 5.33
CA LEU A 63 -5.28 -9.64 5.23
C LEU A 63 -6.46 -10.52 4.78
N THR A 64 -7.69 -10.21 5.20
CA THR A 64 -8.89 -10.90 4.71
C THR A 64 -9.05 -10.73 3.19
N ILE A 65 -8.90 -9.50 2.68
CA ILE A 65 -8.99 -9.22 1.23
C ILE A 65 -7.95 -10.04 0.44
N LEU A 66 -6.75 -10.22 0.98
CA LEU A 66 -5.69 -11.03 0.35
C LEU A 66 -5.97 -12.53 0.34
N SER A 67 -6.91 -13.00 1.15
CA SER A 67 -7.27 -14.43 1.28
C SER A 67 -8.53 -14.82 0.52
N GLU A 68 -9.22 -13.83 -0.06
CA GLU A 68 -10.37 -14.02 -0.97
C GLU A 68 -9.90 -14.38 -2.39
#